data_AF-A0A9E2M9H1-F1
#
_entry.id   AF-A0A9E2M9H1-F1
#
_cell.length_a   1.000
_cell.length_b   1.000
_cell.length_c   1.000
_cell.angle_alpha   90.00
_cell.angle_beta   90.00
_cell.angle_gamma   90.00
#
_symmetry.space_group_name_H-M   'P 1'
#
loop_
_entity.id
_entity.type
_entity.pdbx_description
1 polymer ?
#
loop_
_entity_poly.entity_id
_entity_poly.type
_entity_poly.pdbx_seq_one_letter_code
_entity_poly.pdbx_strand_id
1 'polypeptide(L)' 'MIDLDMGRYAAFVWPAWGLSAVVLAALAARALIAARRWSAELRRLEDPPSDPRKAPPT' A
#
# COMPACT_ATOMS: atom_id res chain seq x y z
N MET A 1 -12.40 25.06 -9.70
CA MET A 1 -13.08 23.91 -10.33
C MET A 1 -12.01 23.09 -11.02
N ILE A 2 -12.04 21.76 -10.86
CA ILE A 2 -11.15 20.88 -11.62
C ILE A 2 -11.67 20.90 -13.06
N ASP A 3 -10.91 21.51 -13.97
CA ASP A 3 -11.22 21.53 -15.41
C ASP A 3 -10.49 20.37 -16.09
N LEU A 4 -11.27 19.37 -16.51
CA LEU A 4 -10.81 18.15 -17.18
C LEU A 4 -11.30 18.09 -18.64
N ASP A 5 -12.01 19.12 -19.10
CA ASP A 5 -12.52 19.19 -20.46
C ASP A 5 -11.41 19.65 -21.41
N MET A 6 -10.69 18.67 -21.95
CA MET A 6 -9.65 18.90 -22.95
C MET A 6 -10.23 18.98 -24.38
N GLY A 7 -11.56 18.97 -24.52
CA GLY A 7 -12.25 18.91 -25.80
C GLY A 7 -11.72 17.79 -26.69
N ARG A 8 -11.40 18.12 -27.95
CA ARG A 8 -10.88 17.16 -28.95
C ARG A 8 -9.50 16.58 -28.60
N TYR A 9 -8.70 17.27 -27.78
CA TYR A 9 -7.38 16.79 -27.35
C TYR A 9 -7.46 15.69 -26.28
N ALA A 10 -8.62 15.51 -25.64
CA ALA A 10 -8.83 14.48 -24.63
C ALA A 10 -8.47 13.08 -25.14
N ALA A 11 -8.77 12.78 -26.41
CA ALA A 11 -8.48 11.50 -27.04
C ALA A 11 -6.98 11.14 -27.03
N PHE A 12 -6.08 12.13 -26.98
CA PHE A 12 -4.63 11.92 -26.92
C PHE A 12 -4.11 11.94 -25.47
N VAL A 13 -4.64 12.83 -24.63
CA VAL A 13 -4.15 13.04 -23.26
C VAL A 13 -4.64 11.97 -22.30
N TRP A 14 -5.92 11.61 -22.40
CA TRP A 14 -6.56 10.70 -21.45
C TRP A 14 -6.00 9.28 -21.49
N PRO A 15 -5.64 8.68 -22.65
CA PRO A 15 -5.01 7.36 -22.65
C PRO A 15 -3.65 7.34 -21.94
N ALA A 16 -2.83 8.39 -22.10
CA ALA A 16 -1.53 8.49 -21.44
C ALA A 16 -1.68 8.61 -19.92
N TRP A 17 -2.60 9.45 -19.45
CA TRP A 17 -2.92 9.59 -18.03
C TRP A 17 -3.58 8.33 -17.46
N GLY A 18 -4.50 7.73 -18.22
CA GLY A 18 -5.15 6.47 -17.86
C GLY A 18 -4.14 5.34 -17.70
N LEU A 19 -3.20 5.21 -18.63
CA LEU A 19 -2.11 4.23 -18.52
C LEU A 19 -1.24 4.47 -17.29
N SER A 20 -0.89 5.73 -17.04
CA SER A 20 -0.11 6.12 -15.84
C SER A 20 -0.84 5.76 -14.56
N ALA A 21 -2.14 6.08 -14.47
CA ALA A 21 -2.98 5.74 -13.33
C ALA A 21 -3.07 4.22 -13.12
N VAL A 22 -3.19 3.44 -14.20
CA VAL A 22 -3.19 1.96 -14.14
C VAL A 22 -1.85 1.44 -13.60
N VAL A 23 -0.73 1.95 -14.10
CA VAL A 23 0.61 1.54 -13.63
C VAL A 23 0.79 1.87 -12.15
N LEU A 24 0.42 3.08 -11.73
CA LEU A 24 0.51 3.50 -10.32
C LEU A 24 -0.41 2.66 -9.42
N ALA A 25 -1.63 2.37 -9.85
CA ALA A 25 -2.55 1.49 -9.12
C ALA A 25 -1.99 0.07 -8.99
N ALA A 26 -1.39 -0.48 -10.05
CA ALA A 26 -0.75 -1.79 -10.01
C ALA A 26 0.45 -1.81 -9.05
N LEU A 27 1.29 -0.78 -9.06
CA LEU A 27 2.40 -0.65 -8.12
C LEU A 27 1.92 -0.53 -6.68
N ALA A 28 0.91 0.29 -6.42
CA ALA A 28 0.29 0.43 -5.10
C ALA A 28 -0.29 -0.91 -4.62
N ALA A 29 -1.01 -1.64 -5.48
CA ALA A 29 -1.55 -2.96 -5.16
C ALA A 29 -0.43 -3.96 -4.82
N ARG A 30 0.66 -3.99 -5.60
CA ARG A 30 1.82 -4.85 -5.31
C ARG A 30 2.49 -4.48 -3.99
N ALA A 31 2.65 -3.20 -3.70
CA ALA A 31 3.22 -2.72 -2.45
C ALA A 31 2.33 -3.13 -1.25
N LEU A 32 1.02 -2.98 -1.36
CA LEU A 32 0.06 -3.40 -0.33
C LEU A 32 0.10 -4.92 -0.10
N ILE A 33 0.16 -5.73 -1.16
CA ILE A 33 0.25 -7.20 -1.04
C ILE A 33 1.55 -7.59 -0.33
N ALA A 34 2.68 -6.97 -0.71
CA ALA A 34 3.97 -7.22 -0.08
C ALA A 34 3.96 -6.81 1.40
N ALA A 35 3.42 -5.64 1.71
CA ALA A 35 3.27 -5.14 3.07
C ALA A 35 2.43 -6.10 3.92
N ARG A 36 1.27 -6.55 3.42
CA ARG A 36 0.42 -7.51 4.14
C ARG A 36 1.13 -8.83 4.43
N ARG A 37 1.93 -9.32 3.49
CA ARG A 37 2.72 -10.54 3.68
C ARG A 37 3.77 -10.38 4.79
N TRP A 38 4.39 -9.22 4.88
CA TRP A 38 5.41 -8.94 5.91
C TRP A 38 4.81 -8.54 7.25
N SER A 39 3.66 -7.86 7.28
CA SER A 39 2.95 -7.53 8.52
C SER A 39 2.46 -8.77 9.27
N ALA A 40 2.14 -9.87 8.57
CA ALA A 40 1.82 -11.13 9.21
C ALA A 40 3.00 -11.71 10.01
N GLU A 41 4.22 -11.53 9.49
CA GLU A 41 5.45 -11.98 10.15
C GLU A 41 5.85 -11.05 11.29
N LEU A 42 5.75 -9.72 11.09
CA LEU A 42 5.96 -8.75 12.16
C LEU A 42 5.01 -9.00 13.34
N ARG A 43 3.74 -9.30 13.07
CA ARG A 43 2.75 -9.61 14.13
C ARG A 43 3.08 -10.89 14.91
N ARG A 44 3.83 -11.84 14.33
CA ARG A 44 4.35 -13.00 15.05
C ARG A 44 5.55 -12.67 15.95
N LEU A 45 6.35 -11.68 15.56
CA LEU A 45 7.53 -11.25 16.32
C LEU A 45 7.19 -10.27 17.45
N GLU A 46 6.14 -9.46 17.26
CA GLU A 46 5.63 -8.48 18.24
C GLU A 46 4.83 -9.12 19.39
N ASP A 47 4.50 -10.40 19.28
CA ASP A 47 3.85 -11.17 20.36
C ASP A 47 4.87 -12.12 21.03
N PRO A 48 5.97 -11.61 21.64
CA PRO A 48 6.87 -12.46 22.37
C PRO A 48 6.12 -13.04 23.57
N PRO A 49 6.27 -14.35 23.86
CA PRO A 49 5.69 -14.94 25.05
C PRO A 49 6.14 -14.12 26.25
N SER A 50 5.19 -13.65 27.04
CA SER A 50 5.43 -12.86 28.25
C SER A 50 6.59 -13.49 29.01
N ASP A 51 7.74 -12.80 29.03
CA ASP A 51 8.98 -13.35 29.57
C ASP A 51 8.74 -13.74 31.03
N PRO A 52 8.79 -15.04 31.39
CA PRO A 52 8.55 -15.48 32.76
C PRO A 52 9.61 -14.94 33.74
N ARG A 53 10.71 -14.35 33.24
CA ARG A 53 11.74 -13.68 34.06
C ARG A 53 11.38 -12.25 34.47
N LYS A 54 10.24 -11.70 34.02
CA LYS A 54 9.69 -10.41 34.50
C LYS A 54 8.85 -10.54 35.78
N ALA A 55 8.79 -11.70 36.41
CA ALA A 55 8.16 -11.83 37.72
C ALA A 55 9.03 -11.17 38.80
N PRO A 56 8.50 -10.20 39.58
CA PRO A 56 9.25 -9.57 40.67
C PRO A 56 9.58 -10.59 41.77
N PRO A 57 10.78 -10.52 42.39
CA PRO A 57 11.11 -11.38 43.53
C PRO A 57 10.15 -11.11 44.69
N THR A 58 9.56 -12.18 45.23
CA THR A 58 8.69 -12.17 46.41
C THR A 58 9.51 -12.08 47.68
#